data_AF-T1CDN2-F1
#
_entry.id   AF-T1CDN2-F1
#
_cell.length_a   1.000
_cell.length_b   1.000
_cell.length_c   1.000
_cell.angle_alpha   90.00
_cell.angle_beta   90.00
_cell.angle_gamma   90.00
#
_symmetry.space_group_name_H-M   'P 1'
#
loop_
_entity.id
_entity.type
_entity.pdbx_description
1 polymer ?
#
loop_
_entity_poly.entity_id
_entity_poly.type
_entity_poly.pdbx_seq_one_letter_code
_entity_poly.pdbx_strand_id
1 'polypeptide(L)' 'MLTEIADIKNIPRYVARAKDKNDTFRLMGFGHRVYKNYDPRAKIIRSMTYKVL' A
#
# COMPACT_ATOMS: atom_id res chain seq x y z
N MET A 1 9.13 -2.17 2.80
CA MET A 1 8.35 -0.92 2.64
C MET A 1 7.81 -0.43 3.97
N LEU A 2 6.84 -1.09 4.63
CA LEU A 2 6.28 -0.56 5.89
C LEU A 2 7.34 -0.40 6.99
N THR A 3 8.25 -1.36 7.10
CA THR A 3 9.42 -1.29 7.99
C THR A 3 10.40 -0.16 7.64
N GLU A 4 10.46 0.25 6.37
CA GLU A 4 11.34 1.31 5.89
C GLU A 4 10.74 2.71 6.13
N ILE A 5 9.40 2.82 6.05
CA ILE A 5 8.68 4.06 6.38
C ILE A 5 8.77 4.34 7.87
N ALA A 6 8.65 3.30 8.71
CA ALA A 6 8.78 3.26 10.17
C ALA A 6 7.80 4.14 10.98
N ASP A 7 7.63 5.41 10.63
CA ASP A 7 6.80 6.41 11.30
C ASP A 7 5.77 7.01 10.33
N ILE A 8 4.59 7.31 10.85
CA ILE A 8 3.49 8.02 10.16
C ILE A 8 3.97 9.34 9.54
N LYS A 9 4.89 10.06 10.21
CA LYS A 9 5.45 11.32 9.71
C LYS A 9 6.15 11.20 8.36
N ASN A 10 6.66 10.01 8.02
CA ASN A 10 7.37 9.76 6.78
C ASN A 10 6.43 9.47 5.59
N ILE A 11 5.14 9.22 5.83
CA ILE A 11 4.17 8.87 4.78
C ILE A 11 4.16 9.88 3.63
N PRO A 12 4.09 11.21 3.85
CA PRO A 12 4.02 12.18 2.74
C PRO A 12 5.22 12.08 1.79
N ARG A 13 6.41 11.84 2.34
CA ARG A 13 7.65 11.68 1.56
C ARG A 13 7.57 10.45 0.65
N TYR A 14 7.16 9.31 1.19
CA TYR A 14 7.07 8.07 0.41
C TYR A 14 5.92 8.08 -0.60
N VAL A 15 4.84 8.81 -0.33
CA VAL A 15 3.77 9.05 -1.32
C VAL A 15 4.27 9.92 -2.47
N ALA A 16 5.07 10.96 -2.19
CA ALA A 16 5.68 11.78 -3.24
C ALA A 16 6.61 10.95 -4.12
N ARG A 17 7.47 10.12 -3.51
CA ARG A 17 8.35 9.17 -4.22
C ARG A 17 7.58 8.21 -5.12
N ALA A 18 6.49 7.62 -4.62
CA ALA A 18 5.67 6.70 -5.41
C ALA A 18 4.94 7.35 -6.60
N LYS A 19 4.74 8.67 -6.56
CA LYS A 19 4.14 9.44 -7.65
C LYS A 19 5.16 9.92 -8.67
N ASP A 20 6.43 10.02 -8.28
CA ASP A 20 7.52 10.37 -9.18
C ASP A 20 7.76 9.22 -10.17
N LYS A 21 7.68 9.52 -11.47
CA LYS A 21 7.89 8.53 -12.54
C LYS A 21 9.36 8.16 -12.70
N ASN A 22 10.27 8.98 -12.17
CA ASN A 22 11.71 8.76 -12.23
C ASN A 22 12.23 7.99 -11.00
N ASP A 23 11.44 7.87 -9.93
CA ASP A 23 11.79 7.07 -8.76
C ASP A 23 11.40 5.59 -9.03
N THR A 24 12.30 4.67 -8.64
CA THR A 24 12.07 3.22 -8.75
C THR A 24 11.17 2.68 -7.63
N PHE A 25 10.86 3.51 -6.64
CA PHE A 25 10.03 3.16 -5.50
C PHE A 25 8.61 2.78 -5.91
N ARG A 26 8.10 1.65 -5.35
CA ARG A 26 6.73 1.17 -5.56
C ARG A 26 6.02 0.95 -4.23
N LEU A 27 4.74 1.30 -4.20
CA LEU A 27 3.86 0.98 -3.08
C LEU A 27 3.49 -0.50 -3.12
N MET A 28 4.14 -1.28 -2.25
CA MET A 28 3.89 -2.71 -2.14
C MET A 28 2.47 -2.99 -1.65
N GLY A 29 1.77 -3.92 -2.30
CA GLY A 29 0.39 -4.28 -1.96
C GLY A 29 -0.68 -3.36 -2.59
N PHE A 30 -0.28 -2.39 -3.41
CA PHE A 30 -1.21 -1.50 -4.13
C PHE A 30 -1.28 -1.84 -5.62
N GLY A 31 -2.51 -1.74 -6.16
CA GLY A 31 -2.80 -2.07 -7.55
C GLY A 31 -2.97 -3.56 -7.79
N HIS A 32 -3.64 -3.90 -8.88
CA HIS A 32 -3.84 -5.28 -9.29
C HIS A 32 -3.88 -5.36 -10.82
N ARG A 33 -3.20 -6.35 -11.42
CA ARG A 33 -3.13 -6.48 -12.89
C ARG A 33 -4.50 -6.80 -13.52
N VAL A 34 -5.29 -7.62 -12.83
CA VAL A 34 -6.62 -8.10 -13.30
C VAL A 34 -7.78 -7.22 -12.78
N TYR A 35 -7.88 -6.99 -11.46
CA TYR A 35 -8.96 -6.20 -10.89
C TYR A 35 -8.76 -4.70 -11.13
N LYS A 36 -9.72 -4.08 -11.83
CA LYS A 36 -9.69 -2.66 -12.21
C LYS A 36 -9.95 -1.70 -11.04
N ASN A 37 -10.87 -2.06 -10.14
CA ASN A 37 -11.36 -1.14 -9.10
C ASN A 37 -10.86 -1.51 -7.71
N TYR A 38 -11.08 -2.74 -7.26
CA TYR A 38 -10.61 -3.24 -5.97
C TYR A 38 -10.44 -4.76 -6.00
N ASP A 39 -9.59 -5.29 -5.15
CA ASP A 39 -9.42 -6.75 -4.99
C ASP A 39 -10.47 -7.29 -4.00
N PRO A 40 -11.40 -8.17 -4.42
CA PRO A 40 -12.41 -8.74 -3.52
C PRO A 40 -11.80 -9.58 -2.38
N ARG A 41 -10.61 -10.16 -2.57
CA ARG A 41 -9.90 -10.94 -1.54
C ARG A 41 -9.37 -10.03 -0.44
N ALA A 42 -8.88 -8.86 -0.80
CA ALA A 42 -8.40 -7.86 0.16
C ALA A 42 -9.51 -7.41 1.11
N LYS A 43 -10.78 -7.39 0.67
CA LYS A 43 -11.93 -7.08 1.54
C LYS A 43 -12.10 -8.09 2.67
N ILE A 44 -11.98 -9.38 2.37
CA ILE A 44 -12.10 -10.46 3.36
C ILE A 44 -10.91 -10.42 4.32
N ILE A 45 -9.70 -10.30 3.77
CA ILE A 45 -8.46 -10.22 4.57
C ILE A 45 -8.53 -9.01 5.51
N ARG A 46 -8.95 -7.84 5.03
CA ARG A 46 -9.13 -6.64 5.85
C ARG A 46 -10.07 -6.88 7.03
N SER A 47 -11.20 -7.55 6.81
CA SER A 47 -12.14 -7.90 7.88
C SER A 47 -11.49 -8.83 8.91
N MET A 48 -10.72 -9.82 8.47
CA MET A 48 -9.99 -10.70 9.37
C MET A 48 -8.91 -9.96 10.17
N THR A 49 -8.17 -9.04 9.53
CA THR A 49 -7.13 -8.26 10.20
C THR A 49 -7.69 -7.42 11.35
N TYR A 50 -8.86 -6.78 11.17
CA TYR A 50 -9.52 -6.06 12.26
C TYR A 50 -10.07 -6.95 13.38
N LYS A 51 -10.24 -8.25 13.16
CA LYS A 51 -10.68 -9.18 14.21
C LYS A 51 -9.53 -9.72 15.04
N VAL A 52 -8.32 -9.74 14.48
CA VAL A 52 -7.12 -10.31 15.10
C VAL A 52 -6.32 -9.25 15.86
N LEU A 53 -6.32 -8.01 15.37
CA LEU A 53 -5.77 -6.82 16.03
C LEU A 53 -6.80 -6.20 16.97
#